data_AF-A0A2A4KQS1-F1
#
_entry.id   AF-A0A2A4KQS1-F1
#
_cell.length_a   1.000
_cell.length_b   1.000
_cell.length_c   1.000
_cell.angle_alpha   90.00
_cell.angle_beta   90.00
_cell.angle_gamma   90.00
#
_symmetry.space_group_name_H-M   'P 1'
#
loop_
_entity.id
_entity.type
_entity.pdbx_description
1 polymer ?
#
loop_
_entity_poly.entity_id
_entity_poly.type
_entity_poly.pdbx_seq_one_letter_code
_entity_poly.pdbx_strand_id
1 'polypeptide(L)'
;MRANLLLMHYARSPFDCPVCEADRLTSMADARAGICTASGVAIDDIDPATGYDHSRRGYERVRASWVDLICQHGANEFHEIRDIAEVRSYWSEKRPEFTDGDDWLTEAFEAHRQFIAELGRPCRRSTCDIHFPVPTA
;
A
#
# COMPACT_ATOMS: atom_id res chain seq x y z
N MET A 1 -15.21 -15.44 -7.19
CA MET A 1 -14.12 -16.33 -6.71
C MET A 1 -13.11 -16.72 -7.80
N ARG A 2 -13.51 -16.90 -9.08
CA ARG A 2 -12.59 -17.27 -10.20
C ARG A 2 -11.50 -16.23 -10.52
N ALA A 3 -11.78 -14.93 -10.41
CA ALA A 3 -10.82 -13.86 -10.72
C ALA A 3 -9.59 -13.83 -9.78
N ASN A 4 -9.77 -14.11 -8.49
CA ASN A 4 -8.65 -14.18 -7.52
C ASN A 4 -7.67 -15.31 -7.86
N LEU A 5 -8.18 -16.47 -8.29
CA LEU A 5 -7.34 -17.60 -8.70
C LEU A 5 -6.55 -17.29 -9.96
N LEU A 6 -7.16 -16.58 -10.92
CA LEU A 6 -6.47 -16.12 -12.13
C LEU A 6 -5.37 -15.10 -11.81
N LEU A 7 -5.65 -14.12 -10.93
CA LEU A 7 -4.65 -13.15 -10.49
C LEU A 7 -3.42 -13.84 -9.89
N MET A 8 -3.63 -14.83 -9.01
CA MET A 8 -2.56 -15.59 -8.38
C MET A 8 -1.78 -16.47 -9.37
N HIS A 9 -2.45 -17.00 -10.40
CA HIS A 9 -1.80 -17.74 -11.48
C HIS A 9 -0.83 -16.83 -12.25
N TYR A 10 -1.30 -15.69 -12.74
CA TYR A 10 -0.46 -14.77 -13.50
C TYR A 10 0.67 -14.15 -12.68
N ALA A 11 0.44 -13.85 -11.40
CA ALA A 11 1.45 -13.25 -10.53
C ALA A 11 2.69 -14.13 -10.29
N ARG A 12 2.58 -15.46 -10.47
CA ARG A 12 3.64 -16.42 -10.14
C ARG A 12 4.52 -16.83 -11.32
N SER A 13 4.24 -16.35 -12.53
CA SER A 13 4.87 -16.87 -13.75
C SER A 13 5.23 -15.73 -14.71
N PRO A 14 6.29 -14.96 -14.42
CA PRO A 14 6.82 -14.00 -15.40
C PRO A 14 7.31 -14.76 -16.64
N PHE A 15 7.19 -14.13 -17.81
CA PHE A 15 7.69 -14.70 -19.07
C PHE A 15 8.89 -13.89 -19.59
N ASP A 16 9.93 -14.58 -20.06
CA ASP A 16 11.08 -13.94 -20.70
C ASP A 16 10.75 -13.38 -22.11
N CYS A 17 9.68 -13.88 -22.72
CA CYS A 17 9.19 -13.38 -24.01
C CYS A 17 8.38 -12.08 -23.81
N PRO A 18 8.77 -10.94 -24.41
CA PRO A 18 8.12 -9.65 -24.20
C PRO A 18 6.63 -9.63 -24.55
N VAL A 19 6.21 -10.37 -25.59
CA VAL A 19 4.79 -10.46 -25.99
C VAL A 19 3.99 -11.24 -24.95
N CYS A 20 4.52 -12.39 -24.50
CA CYS A 20 3.87 -13.20 -23.47
C CYS A 20 3.78 -12.44 -22.14
N GLU A 21 4.78 -11.61 -21.83
CA GLU A 21 4.76 -10.77 -20.64
C GLU A 21 3.72 -9.65 -20.74
N ALA A 22 3.60 -8.99 -21.91
CA ALA A 22 2.55 -8.01 -22.14
C ALA A 22 1.14 -8.62 -22.02
N ASP A 23 0.92 -9.83 -22.57
CA ASP A 23 -0.35 -10.56 -22.43
C ASP A 23 -0.63 -10.92 -20.98
N ARG A 24 0.41 -11.34 -20.23
CA ARG A 24 0.30 -11.66 -18.80
C ARG A 24 -0.08 -10.44 -17.98
N LEU A 25 0.57 -9.30 -18.21
CA LEU A 25 0.28 -8.04 -17.53
C LEU A 25 -1.14 -7.56 -17.82
N THR A 26 -1.56 -7.63 -19.08
CA THR A 26 -2.94 -7.31 -19.50
C THR A 26 -3.94 -8.22 -18.78
N SER A 27 -3.68 -9.53 -18.75
CA SER A 27 -4.54 -10.49 -18.06
C SER A 27 -4.60 -10.25 -16.54
N MET A 28 -3.52 -9.77 -15.92
CA MET A 28 -3.51 -9.34 -14.53
C MET A 28 -4.37 -8.09 -14.31
N ALA A 29 -4.26 -7.09 -15.20
CA ALA A 29 -5.07 -5.88 -15.14
C ALA A 29 -6.56 -6.21 -15.26
N ASP A 30 -6.94 -7.05 -16.23
CA ASP A 30 -8.33 -7.51 -16.41
C ASP A 30 -8.86 -8.27 -15.18
N ALA A 31 -8.03 -9.15 -14.61
CA ALA A 31 -8.40 -9.89 -13.40
C ALA A 31 -8.64 -8.95 -12.21
N ARG A 32 -7.79 -7.94 -12.02
CA ARG A 32 -7.97 -6.91 -10.97
C ARG A 32 -9.22 -6.08 -11.23
N ALA A 33 -9.41 -5.58 -12.46
CA ALA A 33 -10.59 -4.82 -12.84
C ALA A 33 -11.90 -5.60 -12.59
N GLY A 34 -11.90 -6.90 -12.88
CA GLY A 34 -13.01 -7.79 -12.56
C GLY A 34 -13.28 -7.93 -11.06
N ILE A 35 -12.23 -7.98 -10.23
CA ILE A 35 -12.35 -7.98 -8.75
C ILE A 35 -12.93 -6.64 -8.26
N CYS A 36 -12.42 -5.52 -8.77
CA CYS A 36 -12.87 -4.17 -8.41
C CYS A 36 -14.36 -3.99 -8.77
N THR A 37 -14.75 -4.36 -9.99
CA THR A 37 -16.14 -4.30 -10.45
C THR A 37 -17.06 -5.17 -9.59
N ALA A 38 -16.65 -6.40 -9.29
CA ALA A 38 -17.41 -7.29 -8.39
C ALA A 38 -17.51 -6.76 -6.95
N SER A 39 -16.59 -5.89 -6.54
CA SER A 39 -16.57 -5.22 -5.23
C SER A 39 -17.29 -3.86 -5.23
N GLY A 40 -18.02 -3.56 -6.31
CA GLY A 40 -18.83 -2.35 -6.46
C GLY A 40 -18.03 -1.07 -6.68
N VAL A 41 -16.81 -1.16 -7.20
CA VAL A 41 -16.02 0.03 -7.61
C VAL A 41 -16.59 0.55 -8.94
N ALA A 42 -16.76 1.86 -9.05
CA ALA A 42 -17.20 2.48 -10.31
C ALA A 42 -16.14 2.26 -11.40
N ILE A 43 -16.57 2.04 -12.65
CA ILE A 43 -15.64 1.79 -13.75
C ILE A 43 -14.66 2.95 -13.94
N ASP A 44 -15.12 4.20 -13.75
CA ASP A 44 -14.30 5.41 -13.86
C ASP A 44 -13.22 5.52 -12.76
N ASP A 45 -13.37 4.75 -11.68
CA ASP A 45 -12.40 4.65 -10.59
C ASP A 45 -11.42 3.47 -10.75
N ILE A 46 -11.53 2.68 -11.82
CA ILE A 46 -10.61 1.57 -12.09
C ILE A 46 -9.60 2.03 -13.14
N ASP A 47 -8.31 2.01 -12.81
CA ASP A 47 -7.25 2.31 -13.77
C ASP A 47 -7.23 1.25 -14.88
N PRO A 48 -7.52 1.61 -16.14
CA PRO A 48 -7.61 0.63 -17.23
C PRO A 48 -6.26 -0.02 -17.56
N ALA A 49 -5.12 0.61 -17.23
CA ALA A 49 -3.81 0.06 -17.51
C ALA A 49 -3.37 -0.99 -16.47
N THR A 50 -3.81 -0.85 -15.22
CA THR A 50 -3.32 -1.68 -14.11
C THR A 50 -4.40 -2.52 -13.42
N GLY A 51 -5.67 -2.16 -13.62
CA GLY A 51 -6.85 -2.72 -12.97
C GLY A 51 -7.03 -2.31 -11.50
N TYR A 52 -6.20 -1.39 -10.99
CA TYR A 52 -6.28 -0.97 -9.58
C TYR A 52 -7.49 -0.09 -9.29
N ASP A 53 -7.99 -0.20 -8.06
CA ASP A 53 -9.06 0.63 -7.48
C ASP A 53 -8.47 1.99 -7.06
N HIS A 54 -8.82 3.05 -7.79
CA HIS A 54 -8.47 4.44 -7.51
C HIS A 54 -9.65 5.25 -6.93
N SER A 55 -10.67 4.57 -6.37
CA SER A 55 -11.75 5.24 -5.66
C SER A 55 -11.26 5.85 -4.34
N ARG A 56 -12.01 6.82 -3.81
CA ARG A 56 -11.74 7.40 -2.48
C ARG A 56 -11.66 6.34 -1.37
N ARG A 57 -12.54 5.33 -1.43
CA ARG A 57 -12.54 4.21 -0.49
C ARG A 57 -11.27 3.36 -0.62
N GLY A 58 -10.79 3.14 -1.85
CA GLY A 58 -9.53 2.46 -2.12
C GLY A 58 -8.35 3.19 -1.49
N TYR A 59 -8.28 4.51 -1.70
CA TYR A 59 -7.29 5.40 -1.08
C TYR A 59 -7.26 5.27 0.45
N GLU A 60 -8.41 5.46 1.10
CA GLU A 60 -8.52 5.41 2.57
C GLU A 60 -8.10 4.05 3.13
N ARG A 61 -8.45 2.96 2.43
CA ARG A 61 -8.04 1.61 2.83
C ARG A 61 -6.53 1.40 2.73
N VAL A 62 -5.91 1.87 1.64
CA VAL A 62 -4.46 1.75 1.45
C VAL A 62 -3.73 2.57 2.51
N ARG A 63 -4.14 3.82 2.74
CA ARG A 63 -3.62 4.70 3.81
C ARG A 63 -3.71 4.01 5.17
N ALA A 64 -4.89 3.53 5.54
CA ALA A 64 -5.11 2.86 6.82
C ALA A 64 -4.25 1.59 6.98
N SER A 65 -4.10 0.80 5.91
CA SER A 65 -3.26 -0.41 5.95
C SER A 65 -1.79 -0.09 6.16
N TRP A 66 -1.27 0.98 5.58
CA TRP A 66 0.12 1.42 5.77
C TRP A 66 0.35 1.98 7.17
N VAL A 67 -0.58 2.80 7.66
CA VAL A 67 -0.55 3.33 9.03
C VAL A 67 -0.57 2.17 10.04
N ASP A 68 -1.43 1.17 9.84
CA ASP A 68 -1.51 -0.01 10.71
C ASP A 68 -0.23 -0.85 10.69
N LEU A 69 0.37 -1.07 9.52
CA LEU A 69 1.65 -1.78 9.39
C LEU A 69 2.75 -1.12 10.21
N ILE A 70 2.95 0.19 10.05
CA ILE A 70 3.97 0.95 10.79
C ILE A 70 3.61 1.04 12.27
N CYS A 71 2.33 1.22 12.60
CA CYS A 71 1.85 1.22 13.98
C CYS A 71 2.26 -0.06 14.73
N GLN A 72 2.10 -1.23 14.10
CA GLN A 72 2.40 -2.50 14.76
C GLN A 72 3.89 -2.87 14.75
N HIS A 73 4.61 -2.53 13.67
CA HIS A 73 5.96 -3.05 13.42
C HIS A 73 7.08 -2.00 13.50
N GLY A 74 6.73 -0.73 13.62
CA GLY A 74 7.65 0.38 13.44
C GLY A 74 8.07 0.56 11.98
N ALA A 75 8.99 1.47 11.73
CA ALA A 75 9.46 1.79 10.39
C ALA A 75 10.98 1.95 10.36
N ASN A 76 11.58 1.67 9.20
CA ASN A 76 12.94 2.11 8.91
C ASN A 76 13.08 2.77 7.53
N GLU A 77 14.14 3.54 7.36
CA GLU A 77 14.43 4.32 6.14
C GLU A 77 14.59 3.46 4.89
N PHE A 78 15.03 2.22 5.05
CA PHE A 78 15.33 1.31 3.94
C PHE A 78 14.10 0.53 3.42
N HIS A 79 13.02 0.49 4.19
CA HIS A 79 11.80 -0.23 3.88
C HIS A 79 10.57 0.67 4.03
N GLU A 80 9.95 0.69 5.21
CA GLU A 80 8.60 1.25 5.34
C GLU A 80 8.52 2.74 5.03
N ILE A 81 9.55 3.53 5.38
CA ILE A 81 9.56 4.97 5.09
C ILE A 81 9.68 5.22 3.58
N ARG A 82 10.56 4.48 2.90
CA ARG A 82 10.71 4.59 1.44
C ARG A 82 9.44 4.11 0.73
N ASP A 83 8.93 2.96 1.13
CA ASP A 83 7.85 2.29 0.44
C ASP A 83 6.51 3.04 0.64
N ILE A 84 6.25 3.59 1.84
CA ILE A 84 5.06 4.43 2.06
C ILE A 84 5.14 5.74 1.28
N ALA A 85 6.33 6.33 1.14
CA ALA A 85 6.53 7.54 0.33
C ALA A 85 6.28 7.25 -1.16
N GLU A 86 6.73 6.11 -1.67
CA GLU A 86 6.47 5.67 -3.05
C GLU A 86 4.97 5.47 -3.29
N VAL A 87 4.27 4.78 -2.40
CA VAL A 87 2.82 4.55 -2.52
C VAL A 87 2.05 5.88 -2.44
N ARG A 88 2.42 6.78 -1.53
CA ARG A 88 1.81 8.11 -1.45
C ARG A 88 2.06 8.93 -2.72
N SER A 89 3.27 8.87 -3.27
CA SER A 89 3.63 9.54 -4.52
C SER A 89 2.77 9.02 -5.69
N TYR A 90 2.61 7.71 -5.78
CA TYR A 90 1.72 7.09 -6.77
C TYR A 90 0.28 7.60 -6.67
N TRP A 91 -0.29 7.67 -5.46
CA TRP A 91 -1.62 8.24 -5.27
C TRP A 91 -1.69 9.73 -5.61
N SER A 92 -0.64 10.49 -5.28
CA SER A 92 -0.57 11.92 -5.59
C SER A 92 -0.57 12.19 -7.10
N GLU A 93 0.02 11.28 -7.89
CA GLU A 93 -0.02 11.34 -9.35
C GLU A 93 -1.41 11.02 -9.91
N LYS A 94 -2.08 9.99 -9.36
CA LYS A 94 -3.34 9.46 -9.94
C LYS A 94 -4.60 10.17 -9.46
N ARG A 95 -4.60 10.66 -8.23
CA ARG A 95 -5.73 11.30 -7.52
C ARG A 95 -5.20 12.36 -6.55
N PRO A 96 -4.58 13.46 -7.04
CA PRO A 96 -3.99 14.49 -6.18
C PRO A 96 -4.99 15.07 -5.16
N GLU A 97 -6.26 15.13 -5.51
CA GLU A 97 -7.36 15.58 -4.65
C GLU A 97 -7.56 14.73 -3.40
N PHE A 98 -7.05 13.50 -3.37
CA PHE A 98 -7.14 12.64 -2.18
C PHE A 98 -5.96 12.80 -1.23
N THR A 99 -4.80 13.19 -1.76
CA THR A 99 -3.54 13.30 -1.01
C THR A 99 -3.26 14.70 -0.47
N ASP A 100 -4.03 15.71 -0.88
CA ASP A 100 -3.84 17.08 -0.42
C ASP A 100 -4.04 17.20 1.09
N GLY A 101 -3.07 17.80 1.77
CA GLY A 101 -3.03 17.91 3.23
C GLY A 101 -2.74 16.60 3.99
N ASP A 102 -2.69 15.45 3.32
CA ASP A 102 -2.47 14.15 3.97
C ASP A 102 -0.97 13.85 4.14
N ASP A 103 -0.58 13.63 5.39
CA ASP A 103 0.75 13.17 5.80
C ASP A 103 0.66 11.79 6.46
N TRP A 104 0.76 10.75 5.63
CA TRP A 104 0.67 9.36 6.07
C TRP A 104 1.81 8.97 7.01
N LEU A 105 3.00 9.55 6.83
CA LEU A 105 4.19 9.17 7.59
C LEU A 105 4.11 9.71 9.01
N THR A 106 3.74 10.98 9.16
CA THR A 106 3.53 11.60 10.47
C THR A 106 2.45 10.86 11.25
N GLU A 107 1.30 10.59 10.63
CA GLU A 107 0.22 9.82 11.26
C GLU A 107 0.67 8.42 11.69
N ALA A 108 1.36 7.69 10.81
CA ALA A 108 1.88 6.37 11.12
C ALA A 108 2.88 6.38 12.28
N PHE A 109 3.73 7.41 12.37
CA PHE A 109 4.70 7.57 13.45
C PHE A 109 4.01 7.88 14.77
N GLU A 110 3.02 8.76 14.77
CA GLU A 110 2.21 9.06 15.95
C GLU A 110 1.47 7.82 16.44
N ALA A 111 0.84 7.06 15.54
CA ALA A 111 0.17 5.81 15.86
C ALA A 111 1.14 4.79 16.49
N HIS A 112 2.34 4.62 15.93
CA HIS A 112 3.34 3.72 16.51
C HIS A 112 3.79 4.17 17.91
N ARG A 113 4.05 5.48 18.11
CA ARG A 113 4.45 6.00 19.42
C ARG A 113 3.37 5.75 20.47
N GLN A 114 2.10 5.99 20.13
CA GLN A 114 0.98 5.71 21.01
C GLN A 114 0.87 4.21 21.33
N PHE A 115 0.94 3.35 20.31
CA PHE A 115 0.88 1.89 20.47
C PHE A 115 1.98 1.37 21.40
N ILE A 116 3.23 1.85 21.24
CA ILE A 116 4.34 1.46 22.12
C ILE A 116 4.15 1.96 23.55
N ALA A 117 3.63 3.19 23.73
CA ALA A 117 3.31 3.72 25.05
C ALA A 117 2.23 2.88 25.76
N GLU A 118 1.17 2.48 25.04
CA GLU A 118 0.09 1.63 25.57
C GLU A 118 0.58 0.22 25.91
N LEU A 119 1.53 -0.33 25.15
CA LEU A 119 2.15 -1.62 25.45
C LEU A 119 3.03 -1.60 26.72
N GLY A 120 3.44 -0.43 27.19
CA GLY A 120 4.26 -0.28 28.41
C GLY A 120 5.66 -0.90 28.32
N ARG A 121 6.18 -1.10 27.11
CA ARG A 121 7.52 -1.68 26.87
C ARG A 121 8.19 -1.05 25.65
N PRO A 122 9.54 -1.04 25.56
CA PRO A 122 10.23 -0.49 24.41
C PRO A 122 9.84 -1.19 23.10
N CYS A 123 9.94 -0.45 21.99
CA CYS A 123 9.83 -1.01 20.65
C CYS A 123 10.86 -2.13 20.47
N ARG A 124 10.41 -3.29 19.98
CA ARG A 124 11.26 -4.48 19.80
C ARG A 124 12.15 -4.41 18.57
N ARG A 125 11.86 -3.48 17.64
CA ARG A 125 12.63 -3.29 16.42
C ARG A 125 13.81 -2.38 16.71
N SER A 126 15.01 -2.97 16.78
CA SER A 126 16.27 -2.28 17.08
C SER A 126 16.73 -1.29 15.99
N THR A 127 16.02 -1.24 14.87
CA THR A 127 16.27 -0.34 13.73
C THR A 127 15.07 0.57 13.47
N CYS A 128 14.21 0.78 14.47
CA CYS A 128 13.01 1.60 14.31
C CYS A 128 13.35 3.09 14.40
N ASP A 129 13.30 3.79 13.28
CA ASP A 129 13.68 5.22 13.21
C ASP A 129 12.73 6.14 13.99
N ILE A 130 11.55 5.63 14.36
CA ILE A 130 10.56 6.35 15.18
C ILE A 130 11.08 6.56 16.62
N HIS A 131 11.92 5.64 17.10
CA HIS A 131 12.44 5.63 18.47
C HIS A 131 13.97 5.71 18.52
N PHE A 132 14.66 5.82 17.38
CA PHE A 132 16.11 5.96 17.33
C PHE A 132 16.56 7.40 16.97
N PRO A 133 17.59 7.95 17.62
CA PRO A 133 18.27 7.37 18.78
C PRO A 133 17.31 7.30 19.98
N VAL A 134 17.47 6.26 20.80
CA VAL A 134 16.64 6.05 22.01
C VAL A 134 16.60 7.36 22.79
N PRO A 135 15.41 7.90 23.13
CA PRO A 135 15.34 9.11 23.93
C PRO A 135 16.14 8.90 25.21
N THR A 136 17.14 9.74 25.46
CA THR A 136 17.86 9.76 26.73
C THR A 136 16.86 10.00 27.85
N ALA A 137 16.73 9.03 28.76
CA ALA A 137 15.93 9.16 29.99
C ALA A 137 16.44 10.31 30.86
#